data_AF-A0A949ZLM4-F1
#
_entry.id   AF-A0A949ZLM4-F1
#
_cell.length_a   1.000
_cell.length_b   1.000
_cell.length_c   1.000
_cell.angle_alpha   90.00
_cell.angle_beta   90.00
_cell.angle_gamma   90.00
#
_symmetry.space_group_name_H-M   'P 1'
#
loop_
_entity.id
_entity.type
_entity.pdbx_description
1 polymer ?
#
loop_
_entity_poly.entity_id
_entity_poly.type
_entity_poly.pdbx_seq_one_letter_code
_entity_poly.pdbx_strand_id
1 'polypeptide(L)' 'MKTRMILSASLFAMLMGMTAVALAQGSVDGNWEMSMQGRQGMMTQTLMLKTDGNKLTGSIKGQRGEAPLEGT' A
#
# COMPACT_ATOMS: atom_id res chain seq x y z
N MET A 1 28.09 37.25 -5.66
CA MET A 1 26.94 36.75 -6.45
C MET A 1 26.95 35.22 -6.61
N LYS A 2 28.09 34.59 -6.94
CA LYS A 2 28.24 33.13 -7.09
C LYS A 2 27.77 32.30 -5.88
N THR A 3 28.10 32.68 -4.65
CA THR A 3 27.68 31.96 -3.42
C THR A 3 26.18 32.02 -3.16
N ARG A 4 25.52 33.14 -3.48
CA ARG A 4 24.05 33.28 -3.39
C ARG A 4 23.35 32.41 -4.45
N MET A 5 23.96 32.29 -5.63
CA MET A 5 23.46 31.45 -6.72
C MET A 5 23.59 29.95 -6.42
N ILE A 6 24.69 29.53 -5.77
CA ILE A 6 24.90 28.14 -5.32
C ILE A 6 23.90 27.78 -4.22
N LEU A 7 23.70 28.64 -3.21
CA LEU A 7 22.72 28.42 -2.14
C LEU A 7 21.28 28.28 -2.67
N SER A 8 20.88 29.10 -3.66
CA SER A 8 19.57 28.98 -4.30
C SER A 8 19.42 27.69 -5.12
N ALA A 9 20.47 27.25 -5.81
CA ALA A 9 20.46 26.01 -6.56
C ALA A 9 20.36 24.77 -5.64
N SER A 10 21.04 24.78 -4.50
CA SER A 10 20.95 23.72 -3.48
C SER A 10 19.55 23.61 -2.87
N LEU A 11 18.93 24.75 -2.58
CA LEU A 11 17.57 24.78 -2.00
C LEU A 11 16.53 24.24 -2.99
N PHE A 12 16.69 24.57 -4.28
CA PHE A 12 15.80 24.09 -5.33
C PHE A 12 15.93 22.58 -5.56
N ALA A 13 17.15 22.05 -5.52
CA ALA A 13 17.41 20.61 -5.62
C ALA A 13 16.83 19.83 -4.42
N MET A 14 16.87 20.40 -3.22
CA MET A 14 16.30 19.77 -2.01
C MET A 14 14.76 19.72 -2.04
N LEU A 15 14.11 20.77 -2.56
CA LEU A 15 12.65 20.81 -2.74
C LEU A 15 12.16 19.79 -3.79
N MET A 16 12.94 19.55 -4.86
CA MET A 16 12.59 18.54 -5.87
C MET A 16 12.79 17.10 -5.39
N GLY A 17 13.68 16.84 -4.43
CA GLY A 17 13.89 15.49 -3.89
C GLY A 17 12.74 14.99 -3.01
N MET A 18 11.96 15.89 -2.39
CA MET A 18 10.87 15.53 -1.47
C MET A 18 9.59 15.09 -2.18
N THR A 19 9.36 15.47 -3.45
CA THR A 19 8.11 15.14 -4.16
C THR A 19 8.04 13.69 -4.63
N ALA A 20 9.18 13.01 -4.78
CA ALA A 20 9.22 11.62 -5.24
C ALA A 20 8.76 10.59 -4.18
N VAL A 21 8.77 10.97 -2.89
CA VAL A 21 8.45 10.03 -1.79
C VAL A 21 6.93 9.86 -1.61
N ALA A 22 6.12 10.82 -2.07
CA ALA A 22 4.66 10.81 -1.85
C ALA A 22 3.90 9.81 -2.74
N LEU A 23 4.47 9.35 -3.85
CA LEU A 23 3.82 8.46 -4.81
C LEU A 23 4.19 6.98 -4.63
N ALA A 24 5.05 6.67 -3.65
CA ALA A 24 5.50 5.31 -3.39
C ALA A 24 4.52 4.47 -2.55
N GLN A 25 3.31 4.98 -2.28
CA GLN A 25 2.23 4.17 -1.73
C GLN A 25 1.73 3.20 -2.82
N GLY A 26 2.43 2.08 -2.98
CA GLY A 26 1.97 1.00 -3.85
C GLY A 26 0.59 0.54 -3.39
N SER A 27 -0.38 0.49 -4.31
CA SER A 27 -1.68 -0.08 -4.00
C SER A 27 -1.57 -1.60 -3.88
N VAL A 28 -2.30 -2.19 -2.94
CA VAL A 28 -2.35 -3.65 -2.72
C VAL A 28 -3.59 -4.27 -3.38
N ASP A 29 -4.11 -3.58 -4.40
CA ASP A 29 -5.32 -3.95 -5.12
C ASP A 29 -5.18 -5.33 -5.76
N GLY A 30 -6.19 -6.18 -5.55
CA GLY A 30 -6.24 -7.46 -6.23
C GLY A 30 -6.90 -8.57 -5.44
N ASN A 31 -6.94 -9.74 -6.07
CA ASN A 31 -7.39 -10.98 -5.45
C ASN A 31 -6.17 -11.79 -5.05
N TRP A 32 -6.04 -12.02 -3.75
CA TRP A 32 -4.94 -12.73 -3.11
C TRP A 32 -5.43 -14.09 -2.67
N GLU A 33 -4.62 -15.13 -2.91
CA GLU A 33 -4.86 -16.44 -2.35
C GLU A 33 -3.97 -16.64 -1.12
N MET A 34 -4.61 -16.87 0.03
CA MET A 34 -3.95 -17.10 1.30
C MET A 34 -4.08 -18.56 1.67
N SER A 35 -2.96 -19.26 1.81
CA SER A 35 -2.91 -20.62 2.34
C SER A 35 -2.33 -20.61 3.74
N MET A 36 -3.06 -21.19 4.70
CA MET A 36 -2.68 -21.25 6.11
C MET A 36 -2.82 -22.67 6.66
N GLN A 37 -1.84 -23.12 7.44
CA GLN A 37 -1.90 -24.43 8.09
C GLN A 37 -2.77 -24.33 9.37
N GLY A 38 -3.96 -24.91 9.33
CA GLY A 38 -4.87 -24.97 10.46
C GLY A 38 -4.79 -26.30 11.22
N ARG A 39 -5.52 -26.36 12.35
CA ARG A 39 -5.66 -27.60 13.16
C ARG A 39 -6.27 -28.77 12.38
N GLN A 40 -7.04 -28.48 11.32
CA GLN A 40 -7.70 -29.48 10.48
C GLN A 40 -7.00 -29.71 9.12
N GLY A 41 -5.80 -29.15 8.92
CA GLY A 41 -5.08 -29.23 7.64
C GLY A 41 -4.87 -27.86 6.99
N MET A 42 -4.33 -27.86 5.77
CA MET A 42 -4.14 -26.63 5.00
C MET A 42 -5.50 -26.04 4.60
N MET A 43 -5.70 -24.76 4.91
CA MET A 43 -6.90 -24.00 4.56
C MET A 43 -6.51 -22.88 3.61
N THR A 44 -7.23 -22.77 2.50
CA THR A 44 -7.07 -21.69 1.53
C THR A 44 -8.22 -20.69 1.66
N GLN A 45 -7.92 -19.41 1.58
CA GLN A 45 -8.86 -18.29 1.65
C GLN A 45 -8.54 -17.31 0.53
N THR A 46 -9.58 -16.71 -0.05
CA THR A 46 -9.41 -15.65 -1.05
C THR A 46 -9.62 -14.31 -0.37
N LEU A 47 -8.68 -13.40 -0.57
CA LEU A 47 -8.69 -12.06 -0.02
C LEU A 47 -8.79 -11.05 -1.17
N MET A 48 -9.88 -10.30 -1.22
CA MET A 48 -10.09 -9.26 -2.22
C MET A 48 -9.76 -7.92 -1.58
N LEU A 49 -8.75 -7.22 -2.09
CA LEU A 49 -8.31 -5.92 -1.57
C LEU A 49 -8.50 -4.81 -2.60
N LYS A 50 -8.88 -3.64 -2.12
CA LYS A 50 -9.00 -2.40 -2.86
C LYS A 50 -8.60 -1.20 -1.99
N THR A 51 -7.60 -0.46 -2.45
CA THR A 51 -7.06 0.76 -1.87
C THR A 51 -7.76 1.96 -2.52
N ASP A 52 -8.33 2.83 -1.69
CA ASP A 52 -8.88 4.12 -2.07
C ASP A 52 -8.14 5.22 -1.30
N GLY A 53 -7.06 5.74 -1.89
CA GLY A 53 -6.14 6.68 -1.24
C GLY A 53 -5.52 6.08 0.02
N ASN A 54 -5.89 6.61 1.18
CA ASN A 54 -5.42 6.14 2.50
C ASN A 54 -6.33 5.06 3.12
N LYS A 55 -7.34 4.56 2.41
CA LYS A 55 -8.26 3.54 2.94
C LYS A 55 -8.02 2.21 2.25
N LEU A 56 -8.00 1.12 3.02
CA LEU A 56 -8.00 -0.24 2.50
C LEU A 56 -9.38 -0.85 2.73
N THR A 57 -10.03 -1.29 1.67
CA THR A 57 -11.33 -1.97 1.71
C THR A 57 -11.19 -3.35 1.08
N GLY A 58 -12.05 -4.28 1.46
CA GLY A 58 -11.99 -5.61 0.88
C GLY A 58 -12.99 -6.59 1.45
N SER A 59 -12.83 -7.85 1.04
CA SER A 59 -13.53 -8.98 1.65
C SER A 59 -12.60 -10.19 1.74
N ILE A 60 -12.78 -10.98 2.79
CA ILE A 60 -12.18 -12.29 2.92
C ILE A 60 -13.24 -13.36 2.70
N LYS A 61 -12.96 -14.26 1.77
CA LYS A 61 -13.81 -15.40 1.46
C LYS A 61 -13.11 -16.68 1.89
N GLY A 62 -13.70 -17.36 2.86
CA GLY A 62 -13.25 -18.67 3.32
C GLY A 62 -14.34 -19.73 3.19
N GLN A 63 -14.04 -20.94 3.64
CA GLN A 63 -15.01 -22.05 3.65
C GLN A 63 -16.29 -21.76 4.45
N ARG A 64 -16.22 -20.82 5.41
CA ARG A 64 -17.35 -20.45 6.29
C ARG A 64 -18.21 -19.30 5.74
N GLY A 65 -17.88 -18.78 4.56
CA GLY A 65 -18.55 -17.63 3.96
C GLY A 65 -17.61 -16.45 3.71
N GLU A 66 -18.21 -15.30 3.41
CA GLU A 66 -17.52 -14.06 3.09
C GLU A 66 -17.72 -13.03 4.20
N ALA A 67 -16.65 -12.33 4.57
CA ALA A 67 -16.68 -11.27 5.58
C ALA A 67 -16.01 -10.00 5.03
N PRO A 68 -16.61 -8.82 5.25
CA PRO A 68 -16.00 -7.55 4.83
C PRO A 68 -14.76 -7.24 5.67
N LEU A 69 -13.84 -6.49 5.07
CA LEU A 69 -12.61 -6.02 5.69
C LEU A 69 -12.45 -4.53 5.44
N GLU A 70 -12.07 -3.81 6.50
CA GLU A 70 -11.71 -2.40 6.43
C GLU A 70 -10.39 -2.20 7.18
N GLY A 71 -9.47 -1.46 6.56
CA GLY A 71 -8.16 -1.10 7.11
C GLY A 71 -7.85 0.37 6.85
N THR A 72 -7.00 0.94 7.72
CA THR A 72 -6.55 2.35 7.72
C THR A 72 -5.05 2.44 7.63
#